data_AF-A0A7J8H5K3-F1
#
_entry.id   AF-A0A7J8H5K3-F1
#
_cell.length_a   1.000
_cell.length_b   1.000
_cell.length_c   1.000
_cell.angle_alpha   90.00
_cell.angle_beta   90.00
_cell.angle_gamma   90.00
#
_symmetry.space_group_name_H-M   'P 1'
#
loop_
_entity.id
_entity.type
_entity.pdbx_description
1 polymer ?
#
loop_
_entity_poly.entity_id
_entity_poly.type
_entity_poly.pdbx_seq_one_letter_code
_entity_poly.pdbx_strand_id
1 'polypeptide(L)'
;MSSSTNVDLLVKVGEVVDKLFDLDEKLMLEWIGNGAVQPLDQPQEESEEQQVFRIVPCVLEAAKQVRSENLEGLDVYMHILQLLTTVDDGIQAIVQCPDTGKDTWNLLCDLVCHEFCQPDDPPIILQEQKTVLASIFSVLSAIYGSQAEQEYLKIENVDLPLIDSLIRVLQNVEQCQKKPENSAESNAEETKKSDLTQHDFHLKILKDISCEFLSNIFQVLTKDMVAKGLKEGLLNKQKCCCAFQNLLPFYSPVVEDFLKILHEVDKTLAGNLEESFPSLKVQT
;
A
#
# COMPACT_ATOMS: atom_id res chain seq x y z
N MET A 1 -27.36 12.15 13.31
CA MET A 1 -27.12 11.17 14.39
C MET A 1 -26.48 9.96 13.74
N SER A 2 -25.17 9.98 13.57
CA SER A 2 -24.37 8.81 13.21
C SER A 2 -24.37 7.93 14.46
N SER A 3 -25.06 6.79 14.39
CA SER A 3 -25.15 5.89 15.55
C SER A 3 -23.81 5.18 15.68
N SER A 4 -23.02 5.49 16.72
CA SER A 4 -21.74 4.80 16.99
C SER A 4 -21.90 3.27 17.09
N THR A 5 -23.11 2.79 17.40
CA THR A 5 -23.49 1.37 17.37
C THR A 5 -23.32 0.71 15.99
N ASN A 6 -23.43 1.48 14.89
CA ASN A 6 -23.23 0.93 13.55
C ASN A 6 -21.76 0.71 13.24
N VAL A 7 -20.88 1.63 13.66
CA VAL A 7 -19.42 1.48 13.49
C VAL A 7 -18.93 0.31 14.33
N ASP A 8 -19.33 0.22 15.59
CA ASP A 8 -18.94 -0.91 16.46
C ASP A 8 -19.39 -2.26 15.89
N LEU A 9 -20.61 -2.32 15.33
CA LEU A 9 -21.10 -3.53 14.67
C LEU A 9 -20.29 -3.88 13.43
N LEU A 10 -19.98 -2.90 12.58
CA LEU A 10 -19.13 -3.11 11.41
C LEU A 10 -17.77 -3.66 11.83
N VAL A 11 -17.09 -3.04 12.81
CA VAL A 11 -15.81 -3.53 13.31
C VAL A 11 -15.91 -4.97 13.80
N LYS A 12 -16.94 -5.33 14.58
CA LYS A 12 -17.11 -6.72 15.05
C LYS A 12 -17.42 -7.71 13.95
N VAL A 13 -18.18 -7.32 12.93
CA VAL A 13 -18.39 -8.16 11.75
C VAL A 13 -17.09 -8.32 10.97
N GLY A 14 -16.34 -7.24 10.78
CA GLY A 14 -15.02 -7.25 10.14
C GLY A 14 -14.08 -8.20 10.86
N GLU A 15 -13.93 -8.10 12.19
CA GLU A 15 -13.06 -8.97 12.98
C GLU A 15 -13.39 -10.46 12.82
N VAL A 16 -14.67 -10.79 12.64
CA VAL A 16 -15.10 -12.18 12.41
C VAL A 16 -14.74 -12.62 11.00
N VAL A 17 -15.03 -11.80 9.98
CA VAL A 17 -14.70 -12.12 8.58
C VAL A 17 -13.20 -12.27 8.38
N ASP A 18 -12.43 -11.33 8.93
CA ASP A 18 -10.97 -11.32 8.93
C ASP A 18 -10.40 -12.64 9.47
N LYS A 19 -10.82 -13.04 10.67
CA LYS A 19 -10.39 -14.30 11.28
C LYS A 19 -10.83 -15.52 10.49
N LEU A 20 -12.02 -15.50 9.89
CA LEU A 20 -12.51 -16.62 9.09
C LEU A 20 -11.67 -16.79 7.81
N PHE A 21 -11.33 -15.69 7.15
CA PHE A 21 -10.51 -15.72 5.94
C PHE A 21 -9.05 -16.10 6.25
N ASP A 22 -8.51 -15.64 7.38
CA ASP A 22 -7.16 -16.00 7.83
C ASP A 22 -7.05 -17.51 8.20
N LEU A 23 -8.12 -18.11 8.72
CA LEU A 23 -8.15 -19.51 9.14
C LEU A 23 -8.55 -20.50 8.05
N ASP A 24 -9.39 -20.08 7.09
CA ASP A 24 -9.98 -20.98 6.09
C ASP A 24 -10.03 -20.33 4.69
N GLU A 25 -8.97 -20.57 3.92
CA GLU A 25 -8.87 -20.16 2.52
C GLU A 25 -10.02 -20.70 1.67
N LYS A 26 -10.51 -21.92 1.93
CA LYS A 26 -11.62 -22.50 1.14
C LYS A 26 -12.91 -21.77 1.38
N LEU A 27 -13.18 -21.40 2.64
CA LEU A 27 -14.33 -20.56 2.98
C LEU A 27 -14.25 -19.20 2.29
N MET A 28 -13.06 -18.57 2.26
CA MET A 28 -12.84 -17.32 1.53
C MET A 28 -13.15 -17.49 0.03
N LEU A 29 -12.66 -18.56 -0.60
CA LEU A 29 -12.93 -18.87 -2.01
C LEU A 29 -14.43 -19.14 -2.28
N GLU A 30 -15.12 -19.83 -1.38
CA GLU A 30 -16.58 -20.03 -1.48
C GLU A 30 -17.33 -18.69 -1.42
N TRP A 31 -16.91 -17.77 -0.55
CA TRP A 31 -17.51 -16.43 -0.46
C TRP A 31 -17.26 -15.59 -1.71
N ILE A 32 -16.07 -15.69 -2.30
CA ILE A 32 -15.75 -15.06 -3.58
C ILE A 32 -16.65 -15.64 -4.69
N GLY A 33 -16.73 -16.98 -4.79
CA GLY A 33 -17.45 -17.70 -5.83
C GLY A 33 -18.97 -17.56 -5.76
N ASN A 34 -19.55 -17.48 -4.57
CA ASN A 34 -21.00 -17.29 -4.38
C ASN A 34 -21.49 -15.89 -4.81
N GLY A 35 -20.56 -14.93 -5.00
CA GLY A 35 -20.82 -13.60 -5.58
C GLY A 35 -20.57 -13.52 -7.09
N ALA A 36 -20.18 -14.61 -7.75
CA ALA A 36 -20.02 -14.66 -9.20
C ALA A 36 -21.37 -14.97 -9.88
N VAL A 37 -21.71 -14.19 -10.91
CA VAL A 37 -22.96 -14.31 -11.68
C VAL A 37 -23.08 -15.73 -12.25
N GLN A 38 -24.24 -16.39 -12.05
CA GLN A 38 -24.56 -17.61 -12.78
C GLN A 38 -24.50 -17.35 -14.30
N PRO A 39 -23.99 -18.28 -15.12
CA PRO A 39 -23.88 -18.08 -16.56
C PRO A 39 -25.25 -17.76 -17.18
N LEU A 40 -25.26 -16.78 -18.09
CA LEU A 40 -26.39 -16.18 -18.83
C LEU A 40 -27.32 -17.15 -19.60
N ASP A 41 -27.13 -18.46 -19.48
CA ASP A 41 -27.83 -19.48 -20.28
C ASP A 41 -29.03 -20.14 -19.55
N GLN A 42 -29.43 -19.67 -18.37
CA GLN A 42 -30.66 -20.15 -17.72
C GLN A 42 -31.84 -19.23 -18.02
N PRO A 43 -33.01 -19.77 -18.45
CA PRO A 43 -34.20 -18.96 -18.69
C PRO A 43 -34.61 -18.28 -17.38
N GLN A 44 -34.56 -16.96 -17.37
CA GLN A 44 -34.92 -16.12 -16.24
C GLN A 44 -36.45 -16.19 -16.05
N GLU A 45 -36.92 -17.14 -15.23
CA GLU A 45 -38.25 -17.05 -14.65
C GLU A 45 -38.25 -15.88 -13.66
N GLU A 46 -39.31 -15.07 -13.71
CA GLU A 46 -39.55 -13.87 -12.90
C GLU A 46 -39.30 -14.11 -11.39
N SER A 47 -38.06 -13.95 -10.97
CA SER A 47 -37.63 -14.00 -9.57
C SER A 47 -36.97 -12.68 -9.25
N GLU A 48 -37.38 -12.10 -8.11
CA GLU A 48 -36.86 -10.88 -7.49
C GLU A 48 -35.34 -10.73 -7.73
N GLU A 49 -34.90 -9.54 -8.16
CA GLU A 49 -33.48 -9.22 -8.44
C GLU A 49 -32.58 -9.86 -7.40
N GLN A 50 -31.97 -10.99 -7.74
CA GLN A 50 -31.15 -11.75 -6.82
C GLN A 50 -29.88 -10.91 -6.63
N GLN A 51 -29.84 -10.11 -5.56
CA GLN A 51 -28.71 -9.23 -5.26
C GLN A 51 -27.47 -10.11 -5.13
N VAL A 52 -26.63 -10.07 -6.16
CA VAL A 52 -25.34 -10.74 -6.16
C VAL A 52 -24.42 -9.92 -5.26
N PHE A 53 -24.37 -10.28 -3.98
CA PHE A 53 -23.49 -9.64 -3.01
C PHE A 53 -22.05 -10.06 -3.29
N ARG A 54 -21.27 -9.14 -3.85
CA ARG A 54 -19.83 -9.33 -4.05
C ARG A 54 -19.08 -8.88 -2.79
N ILE A 55 -18.15 -9.69 -2.34
CA ILE A 55 -17.38 -9.43 -1.11
C ILE A 55 -16.61 -8.12 -1.16
N VAL A 56 -15.95 -7.81 -2.28
CA VAL A 56 -15.09 -6.62 -2.42
C VAL A 56 -15.88 -5.31 -2.24
N PRO A 57 -16.99 -5.04 -2.97
CA PRO A 57 -17.80 -3.84 -2.72
C PRO A 57 -18.28 -3.70 -1.28
N CYS A 58 -18.66 -4.80 -0.62
CA CYS A 58 -19.10 -4.78 0.78
C CYS A 58 -17.96 -4.37 1.72
N VAL A 59 -16.75 -4.91 1.51
CA VAL A 59 -15.55 -4.55 2.29
C VAL A 59 -15.17 -3.09 2.06
N LEU A 60 -15.20 -2.60 0.82
CA LEU A 60 -14.91 -1.19 0.50
C LEU A 60 -15.91 -0.23 1.16
N GLU A 61 -17.19 -0.56 1.11
CA GLU A 61 -18.23 0.28 1.72
C GLU A 61 -18.11 0.32 3.25
N ALA A 62 -17.84 -0.83 3.87
CA ALA A 62 -17.58 -0.88 5.31
C ALA A 62 -16.32 -0.08 5.69
N ALA A 63 -15.24 -0.20 4.93
CA ALA A 63 -14.01 0.58 5.11
C ALA A 63 -14.29 2.10 5.05
N LYS A 64 -15.08 2.56 4.07
CA LYS A 64 -15.47 3.98 3.96
C LYS A 64 -16.27 4.48 5.16
N GLN A 65 -17.07 3.63 5.79
CA GLN A 65 -17.87 4.01 6.96
C GLN A 65 -17.06 4.03 8.25
N VAL A 66 -16.07 3.14 8.41
CA VAL A 66 -15.23 3.11 9.62
C VAL A 66 -14.05 4.06 9.58
N ARG A 67 -13.53 4.42 8.39
CA ARG A 67 -12.26 5.16 8.26
C ARG A 67 -12.17 6.47 9.05
N SER A 68 -13.28 7.19 9.21
CA SER A 68 -13.29 8.48 9.92
C SER A 68 -13.42 8.37 11.44
N GLU A 69 -13.83 7.22 11.96
CA GLU A 69 -14.18 7.05 13.38
C GLU A 69 -13.32 5.98 14.09
N ASN A 70 -12.80 4.99 13.36
CA ASN A 70 -12.10 3.86 13.96
C ASN A 70 -10.97 3.31 13.05
N LEU A 71 -9.72 3.67 13.37
CA LEU A 71 -8.52 3.22 12.65
C LEU A 71 -8.27 1.71 12.81
N GLU A 72 -8.50 1.15 14.00
CA GLU A 72 -8.38 -0.30 14.24
C GLU A 72 -9.38 -1.08 13.39
N GLY A 73 -10.60 -0.55 13.28
CA GLY A 73 -11.64 -1.08 12.40
C GLY A 73 -11.26 -1.00 10.93
N LEU A 74 -10.62 0.09 10.50
CA LEU A 74 -10.11 0.20 9.13
C LEU A 74 -9.00 -0.81 8.87
N ASP A 75 -8.07 -1.02 9.82
CA ASP A 75 -6.99 -1.99 9.71
C ASP A 75 -7.53 -3.40 9.42
N VAL A 76 -8.60 -3.79 10.12
CA VAL A 76 -9.30 -5.06 9.88
C VAL A 76 -9.78 -5.19 8.43
N TYR A 77 -10.42 -4.16 7.86
CA TYR A 77 -10.88 -4.24 6.47
C TYR A 77 -9.76 -4.18 5.45
N MET A 78 -8.67 -3.48 5.74
CA MET A 78 -7.49 -3.49 4.87
C MET A 78 -6.80 -4.85 4.91
N HIS A 79 -6.77 -5.51 6.07
CA HIS A 79 -6.25 -6.87 6.20
C HIS A 79 -7.13 -7.88 5.45
N ILE A 80 -8.46 -7.76 5.49
CA ILE A 80 -9.36 -8.59 4.65
C ILE A 80 -9.03 -8.42 3.16
N LEU A 81 -8.85 -7.18 2.68
CA LEU A 81 -8.44 -6.95 1.29
C LEU A 81 -7.07 -7.56 1.00
N GLN A 82 -6.12 -7.46 1.92
CA GLN A 82 -4.81 -8.07 1.79
C GLN A 82 -4.92 -9.60 1.68
N LEU A 83 -5.71 -10.25 2.52
CA LEU A 83 -5.97 -11.70 2.47
C LEU A 83 -6.53 -12.12 1.12
N LEU A 84 -7.47 -11.36 0.56
CA LEU A 84 -7.99 -11.62 -0.79
C LEU A 84 -6.88 -11.59 -1.85
N THR A 85 -5.88 -10.73 -1.73
CA THR A 85 -4.76 -10.67 -2.69
C THR A 85 -3.78 -11.84 -2.58
N THR A 86 -3.90 -12.69 -1.57
CA THR A 86 -3.00 -13.86 -1.41
C THR A 86 -3.39 -15.06 -2.27
N VAL A 87 -4.56 -15.03 -2.91
CA VAL A 87 -5.06 -16.09 -3.79
C VAL A 87 -5.49 -15.53 -5.14
N ASP A 88 -5.32 -16.33 -6.20
CA ASP A 88 -5.61 -15.90 -7.58
C ASP A 88 -7.08 -15.45 -7.76
N ASP A 89 -8.05 -16.22 -7.28
CA ASP A 89 -9.47 -15.88 -7.39
C ASP A 89 -9.82 -14.59 -6.61
N GLY A 90 -9.09 -14.32 -5.52
CA GLY A 90 -9.32 -13.15 -4.68
C GLY A 90 -8.77 -11.86 -5.29
N ILE A 91 -7.57 -11.90 -5.88
CA ILE A 91 -7.09 -10.75 -6.67
C ILE A 91 -8.00 -10.53 -7.89
N GLN A 92 -8.46 -11.60 -8.56
CA GLN A 92 -9.43 -11.48 -9.65
C GLN A 92 -10.76 -10.88 -9.18
N ALA A 93 -11.24 -11.20 -7.98
CA ALA A 93 -12.45 -10.58 -7.42
C ALA A 93 -12.32 -9.05 -7.26
N ILE A 94 -11.10 -8.54 -7.10
CA ILE A 94 -10.80 -7.10 -7.02
C ILE A 94 -10.68 -6.51 -8.42
N VAL A 95 -9.88 -7.12 -9.30
CA VAL A 95 -9.45 -6.48 -10.54
C VAL A 95 -10.33 -6.82 -11.74
N GLN A 96 -11.00 -7.98 -11.78
CA GLN A 96 -11.72 -8.45 -12.98
C GLN A 96 -12.79 -7.46 -13.48
N CYS A 97 -13.46 -6.78 -12.56
CA CYS A 97 -14.43 -5.72 -12.87
C CYS A 97 -13.75 -4.35 -12.84
N PRO A 98 -13.68 -3.60 -13.96
CA PRO A 98 -13.00 -2.31 -14.02
C PRO A 98 -13.46 -1.29 -12.96
N ASP A 99 -14.77 -1.23 -12.69
CA ASP A 99 -15.32 -0.31 -11.70
C ASP A 99 -14.88 -0.70 -10.28
N THR A 100 -14.89 -2.00 -9.96
CA THR A 100 -14.44 -2.49 -8.64
C THR A 100 -12.94 -2.29 -8.44
N GLY A 101 -12.13 -2.57 -9.46
CA GLY A 101 -10.68 -2.35 -9.38
C GLY A 101 -10.35 -0.87 -9.24
N LYS A 102 -11.04 0.00 -9.98
CA LYS A 102 -10.88 1.46 -9.89
C LYS A 102 -11.33 2.00 -8.53
N ASP A 103 -12.47 1.56 -8.01
CA ASP A 103 -12.96 1.97 -6.69
C ASP A 103 -12.03 1.53 -5.56
N THR A 104 -11.50 0.30 -5.65
CA THR A 104 -10.48 -0.19 -4.72
C THR A 104 -9.23 0.67 -4.78
N TRP A 105 -8.67 0.87 -5.98
CA TRP A 105 -7.47 1.68 -6.19
C TRP A 105 -7.65 3.10 -5.64
N ASN A 106 -8.76 3.77 -6.00
CA ASN A 106 -9.02 5.14 -5.58
C ASN A 106 -9.14 5.28 -4.05
N LEU A 107 -9.86 4.37 -3.40
CA LEU A 107 -9.99 4.39 -1.93
C LEU A 107 -8.62 4.25 -1.26
N LEU A 108 -7.83 3.27 -1.70
CA LEU A 108 -6.53 2.99 -1.10
C LEU A 108 -5.52 4.10 -1.36
N CYS A 109 -5.50 4.65 -2.58
CA CYS A 109 -4.69 5.83 -2.91
C CYS A 109 -5.11 7.06 -2.09
N ASP A 110 -6.40 7.34 -1.95
CA ASP A 110 -6.91 8.45 -1.13
C ASP A 110 -6.38 8.35 0.32
N LEU A 111 -6.47 7.16 0.92
CA LEU A 111 -5.96 6.90 2.28
C LEU A 111 -4.46 7.22 2.41
N VAL A 112 -3.61 6.69 1.54
CA VAL A 112 -2.14 6.85 1.70
C VAL A 112 -1.62 8.20 1.20
N CYS A 113 -2.29 8.80 0.21
CA CYS A 113 -1.87 10.08 -0.35
C CYS A 113 -2.38 11.27 0.47
N HIS A 114 -3.51 11.14 1.17
CA HIS A 114 -4.20 12.27 1.80
C HIS A 114 -4.55 12.09 3.27
N GLU A 115 -4.60 10.86 3.80
CA GLU A 115 -4.98 10.63 5.21
C GLU A 115 -3.81 10.13 6.07
N PHE A 116 -2.96 9.24 5.56
CA PHE A 116 -1.93 8.56 6.35
C PHE A 116 -0.51 9.06 6.11
N CYS A 117 0.28 9.05 7.19
CA CYS A 117 1.68 9.42 7.24
C CYS A 117 1.94 10.72 6.48
N GLN A 118 1.22 11.80 6.79
CA GLN A 118 1.28 13.08 6.08
C GLN A 118 2.61 13.82 6.31
N PRO A 119 3.00 14.80 5.46
CA PRO A 119 4.30 15.47 5.54
C PRO A 119 4.66 16.10 6.89
N ASP A 120 3.65 16.58 7.63
CA ASP A 120 3.82 17.22 8.94
C ASP A 120 3.65 16.24 10.11
N ASP A 121 3.35 14.96 9.84
CA ASP A 121 3.17 13.96 10.88
C ASP A 121 4.50 13.60 11.55
N PRO A 122 4.56 13.58 12.89
CA PRO A 122 5.75 13.09 13.57
C PRO A 122 5.91 11.58 13.35
N PRO A 123 7.14 11.02 13.41
CA PRO A 123 7.39 9.59 13.17
C PRO A 123 6.58 8.63 14.07
N ILE A 124 6.10 9.09 15.23
CA ILE A 124 5.22 8.30 16.10
C ILE A 124 3.88 7.95 15.44
N ILE A 125 3.36 8.80 14.54
CA ILE A 125 2.12 8.51 13.80
C ILE A 125 2.30 7.30 12.89
N LEU A 126 3.48 7.16 12.26
CA LEU A 126 3.78 5.95 11.48
C LEU A 126 3.74 4.69 12.36
N GLN A 127 4.13 4.77 13.63
CA GLN A 127 4.05 3.61 14.53
C GLN A 127 2.62 3.15 14.77
N GLU A 128 1.67 4.06 14.79
CA GLU A 128 0.24 3.78 14.99
C GLU A 128 -0.38 3.24 13.68
N GLN A 129 0.10 3.71 12.53
CA GLN A 129 -0.46 3.39 11.21
C GLN A 129 0.25 2.23 10.49
N LYS A 130 1.31 1.64 11.05
CA LYS A 130 2.20 0.72 10.31
C LYS A 130 1.52 -0.54 9.79
N THR A 131 0.56 -1.11 10.52
CA THR A 131 -0.16 -2.32 10.11
C THR A 131 -1.11 -2.00 8.96
N VAL A 132 -1.95 -0.98 9.13
CA VAL A 132 -2.90 -0.56 8.09
C VAL A 132 -2.18 -0.11 6.81
N LEU A 133 -1.06 0.62 6.92
CA LEU A 133 -0.23 1.00 5.77
C LEU A 133 0.38 -0.23 5.08
N ALA A 134 0.82 -1.24 5.83
CA ALA A 134 1.38 -2.45 5.25
C ALA A 134 0.31 -3.20 4.45
N SER A 135 -0.90 -3.34 5.00
CA SER A 135 -2.05 -3.94 4.32
C SER A 135 -2.41 -3.16 3.05
N ILE A 136 -2.54 -1.84 3.14
CA ILE A 136 -2.88 -0.99 1.98
C ILE A 136 -1.84 -1.09 0.87
N PHE A 137 -0.55 -0.94 1.19
CA PHE A 137 0.50 -1.03 0.18
C PHE A 137 0.64 -2.43 -0.40
N SER A 138 0.38 -3.48 0.38
CA SER A 138 0.35 -4.85 -0.14
C SER A 138 -0.75 -5.02 -1.19
N VAL A 139 -1.96 -4.49 -0.92
CA VAL A 139 -3.08 -4.57 -1.86
C VAL A 139 -2.82 -3.72 -3.11
N LEU A 140 -2.35 -2.49 -2.94
CA LEU A 140 -1.99 -1.62 -4.07
C LEU A 140 -0.90 -2.25 -4.93
N SER A 141 0.13 -2.85 -4.34
CA SER A 141 1.18 -3.55 -5.06
C SER A 141 0.65 -4.77 -5.84
N ALA A 142 -0.27 -5.55 -5.24
CA ALA A 142 -0.89 -6.70 -5.91
C ALA A 142 -1.79 -6.29 -7.08
N ILE A 143 -2.62 -5.25 -6.89
CA ILE A 143 -3.42 -4.66 -7.98
C ILE A 143 -2.50 -4.15 -9.08
N TYR A 144 -1.41 -3.48 -8.71
CA TYR A 144 -0.42 -2.96 -9.64
C TYR A 144 0.27 -4.06 -10.45
N GLY A 145 0.70 -5.15 -9.81
CA GLY A 145 1.29 -6.30 -10.49
C GLY A 145 0.32 -7.02 -11.44
N SER A 146 -0.98 -6.94 -11.16
CA SER A 146 -2.05 -7.52 -11.98
C SER A 146 -2.42 -6.68 -13.20
N GLN A 147 -1.84 -5.48 -13.36
CA GLN A 147 -2.12 -4.54 -14.45
C GLN A 147 -1.74 -5.03 -15.86
N ALA A 148 -0.98 -6.13 -15.98
CA ALA A 148 -0.56 -6.67 -17.27
C ALA A 148 -1.74 -7.01 -18.22
N GLU A 149 -2.96 -7.09 -17.71
CA GLU A 149 -4.16 -7.49 -18.47
C GLU A 149 -5.26 -6.41 -18.54
N GLN A 150 -5.05 -5.18 -18.02
CA GLN A 150 -6.15 -4.24 -17.76
C GLN A 150 -5.95 -2.81 -18.29
N GLU A 151 -6.77 -2.42 -19.26
CA GLU A 151 -6.68 -1.11 -19.94
C GLU A 151 -7.06 0.11 -19.09
N TYR A 152 -7.78 -0.05 -17.97
CA TYR A 152 -8.29 1.08 -17.18
C TYR A 152 -7.27 1.65 -16.17
N LEU A 153 -6.24 0.87 -15.85
CA LEU A 153 -5.06 1.30 -15.09
C LEU A 153 -3.92 1.72 -16.04
N LYS A 154 -4.21 1.96 -17.33
CA LYS A 154 -3.23 2.43 -18.31
C LYS A 154 -2.37 3.50 -17.68
N ILE A 155 -1.08 3.23 -17.74
CA ILE A 155 0.11 3.92 -17.21
C ILE A 155 0.09 5.46 -17.39
N GLU A 156 -0.91 6.07 -18.02
CA GLU A 156 -1.02 7.52 -18.19
C GLU A 156 -1.01 8.32 -16.87
N ASN A 157 -1.28 7.71 -15.71
CA ASN A 157 -1.04 8.34 -14.41
C ASN A 157 -0.62 7.31 -13.34
N VAL A 158 0.64 6.84 -13.36
CA VAL A 158 1.26 6.44 -12.09
C VAL A 158 1.12 7.63 -11.15
N ASP A 159 0.42 7.45 -10.03
CA ASP A 159 0.08 8.55 -9.12
C ASP A 159 1.37 9.01 -8.44
N LEU A 160 1.96 10.11 -8.92
CA LEU A 160 3.16 10.71 -8.31
C LEU A 160 2.97 10.97 -6.80
N PRO A 161 1.79 11.38 -6.31
CA PRO A 161 1.43 11.35 -4.88
C PRO A 161 1.67 10.01 -4.16
N LEU A 162 1.44 8.87 -4.81
CA LEU A 162 1.69 7.55 -4.22
C LEU A 162 3.19 7.30 -4.07
N ILE A 163 3.99 7.70 -5.06
CA ILE A 163 5.46 7.64 -4.98
C ILE A 163 5.96 8.48 -3.81
N ASP A 164 5.44 9.71 -3.67
CA ASP A 164 5.76 10.58 -2.55
C ASP A 164 5.44 9.91 -1.21
N SER A 165 4.25 9.31 -1.11
CA SER A 165 3.76 8.64 0.10
C SER A 165 4.61 7.42 0.48
N LEU A 166 5.00 6.59 -0.50
CA LEU A 166 5.92 5.47 -0.30
C LEU A 166 7.29 5.94 0.21
N ILE A 167 7.87 6.96 -0.42
CA ILE A 167 9.17 7.52 0.02
C ILE A 167 9.05 8.12 1.42
N ARG A 168 7.96 8.82 1.72
CA ARG A 168 7.70 9.43 3.03
C ARG A 168 7.56 8.40 4.14
N VAL A 169 6.92 7.27 3.87
CA VAL A 169 6.90 6.12 4.77
C VAL A 169 8.32 5.60 5.01
N LEU A 170 9.12 5.39 3.97
CA LEU A 170 10.52 4.96 4.12
C LEU A 170 11.36 5.94 4.96
N GLN A 171 11.19 7.25 4.75
CA GLN A 171 11.84 8.30 5.55
C GLN A 171 11.44 8.21 7.03
N ASN A 172 10.16 8.01 7.31
CA ASN A 172 9.67 7.89 8.68
C ASN A 172 10.12 6.58 9.36
N VAL A 173 10.20 5.46 8.63
CA VAL A 173 10.77 4.20 9.14
C VAL A 173 12.21 4.42 9.59
N GLU A 174 13.04 5.09 8.78
CA GLU A 174 14.42 5.41 9.16
C GLU A 174 14.50 6.30 10.40
N GLN A 175 13.58 7.26 10.55
CA GLN A 175 13.52 8.13 11.72
C GLN A 175 13.11 7.37 12.97
N CYS A 176 12.15 6.43 12.87
CA CYS A 176 11.77 5.56 13.98
C CYS A 176 12.91 4.63 14.44
N GLN A 177 13.77 4.20 13.52
CA GLN A 177 14.90 3.31 13.81
C GLN A 177 16.13 4.04 14.40
N LYS A 178 16.21 5.37 14.25
CA LYS A 178 17.24 6.18 14.89
C LYS A 178 16.97 6.24 16.40
N LYS A 179 17.76 5.52 17.20
CA LYS A 179 17.72 5.62 18.67
C LYS A 179 17.91 7.09 19.09
N PRO A 180 17.14 7.61 20.06
CA PRO A 180 17.47 8.89 20.67
C PRO A 180 18.84 8.74 21.36
N GLU A 181 19.82 9.56 20.99
CA GLU A 181 21.19 9.52 21.52
C GLU A 181 21.28 9.82 23.04
N ASN A 182 20.16 9.99 23.76
CA ASN A 182 20.11 10.47 25.14
C ASN A 182 19.15 9.70 26.08
N SER A 183 18.85 8.42 25.86
CA SER A 183 18.16 7.62 26.89
C SER A 183 19.18 6.93 27.79
N ALA A 184 19.67 7.66 28.80
CA ALA A 184 20.34 7.07 29.95
C ALA A 184 19.41 6.04 30.63
N GLU A 185 19.97 4.87 30.91
CA GLU A 185 19.52 3.81 31.83
C GLU A 185 18.17 4.03 32.52
N SER A 186 17.14 3.29 32.11
CA SER A 186 16.05 2.95 33.03
C SER A 186 15.67 1.49 32.86
N ASN A 187 16.10 0.67 33.83
CA ASN A 187 15.75 -0.73 33.99
C ASN A 187 14.22 -0.89 34.14
N ALA A 188 13.57 -1.34 33.08
CA ALA A 188 12.21 -1.90 33.09
C ALA A 188 12.17 -3.01 32.03
N GLU A 189 13.03 -4.00 32.23
CA GLU A 189 13.26 -5.11 31.31
C GLU A 189 12.33 -6.27 31.67
N GLU A 190 11.26 -6.44 30.89
CA GLU A 190 10.81 -7.74 30.36
C GLU A 190 9.55 -7.54 29.49
N THR A 191 8.58 -6.72 29.91
CA THR A 191 7.36 -6.44 29.12
C THR A 191 7.62 -5.48 27.94
N LYS A 192 8.53 -4.52 28.09
CA LYS A 192 8.88 -3.58 26.99
C LYS A 192 9.68 -4.23 25.87
N LYS A 193 10.31 -5.40 26.12
CA LYS A 193 11.22 -6.03 25.15
C LYS A 193 10.45 -6.74 24.04
N SER A 194 9.32 -7.38 24.35
CA SER A 194 8.43 -8.02 23.36
C SER A 194 7.78 -6.99 22.43
N ASP A 195 7.26 -5.90 22.99
CA ASP A 195 6.55 -4.88 22.22
C ASP A 195 7.52 -4.13 21.30
N LEU A 196 8.74 -3.82 21.76
CA LEU A 196 9.78 -3.25 20.91
C LEU A 196 10.19 -4.19 19.77
N THR A 197 10.27 -5.50 20.00
CA THR A 197 10.59 -6.48 18.94
C THR A 197 9.46 -6.66 17.94
N GLN A 198 8.20 -6.62 18.39
CA GLN A 198 7.04 -6.70 17.50
C GLN A 198 6.86 -5.41 16.69
N HIS A 199 7.10 -4.25 17.31
CA HIS A 199 7.07 -2.97 16.60
C HIS A 199 8.13 -2.91 15.49
N ASP A 200 9.36 -3.37 15.78
CA ASP A 200 10.42 -3.44 14.77
C ASP A 200 10.07 -4.42 13.64
N PHE A 201 9.37 -5.52 13.95
CA PHE A 201 8.89 -6.48 12.95
C PHE A 201 7.88 -5.87 11.97
N HIS A 202 6.83 -5.21 12.44
CA HIS A 202 5.83 -4.61 11.56
C HIS A 202 6.39 -3.44 10.73
N LEU A 203 7.32 -2.65 11.29
CA LEU A 203 8.03 -1.62 10.51
C LEU A 203 8.90 -2.22 9.42
N LYS A 204 9.54 -3.36 9.71
CA LYS A 204 10.31 -4.09 8.70
C LYS A 204 9.40 -4.59 7.58
N ILE A 205 8.25 -5.21 7.90
CA ILE A 205 7.26 -5.60 6.89
C ILE A 205 6.85 -4.41 6.03
N LEU A 206 6.47 -3.30 6.66
CA LEU A 206 6.05 -2.09 5.94
C LEU A 206 7.16 -1.56 5.03
N LYS A 207 8.40 -1.55 5.50
CA LYS A 207 9.57 -1.15 4.71
C LYS A 207 9.78 -2.08 3.52
N ASP A 208 9.73 -3.40 3.73
CA ASP A 208 9.96 -4.39 2.68
C ASP A 208 8.89 -4.27 1.58
N ILE A 209 7.61 -4.16 1.95
CA ILE A 209 6.49 -3.93 1.03
C ILE A 209 6.64 -2.59 0.30
N SER A 210 6.99 -1.51 1.01
CA SER A 210 7.16 -0.19 0.41
C SER A 210 8.30 -0.17 -0.61
N CYS A 211 9.41 -0.85 -0.30
CA CYS A 211 10.54 -1.00 -1.21
C CYS A 211 10.16 -1.80 -2.46
N GLU A 212 9.50 -2.95 -2.30
CA GLU A 212 9.04 -3.77 -3.42
C GLU A 212 8.12 -2.96 -4.33
N PHE A 213 7.10 -2.33 -3.76
CA PHE A 213 6.12 -1.57 -4.54
C PHE A 213 6.76 -0.36 -5.24
N LEU A 214 7.61 0.40 -4.54
CA LEU A 214 8.33 1.52 -5.13
C LEU A 214 9.26 1.04 -6.28
N SER A 215 9.87 -0.13 -6.15
CA SER A 215 10.70 -0.71 -7.20
C SER A 215 9.88 -1.06 -8.45
N ASN A 216 8.69 -1.62 -8.28
CA ASN A 216 7.77 -1.95 -9.38
C ASN A 216 7.29 -0.68 -10.09
N ILE A 217 7.08 0.40 -9.35
CA ILE A 217 6.75 1.71 -9.93
C ILE A 217 7.94 2.26 -10.71
N PHE A 218 9.14 2.29 -10.11
CA PHE A 218 10.34 2.85 -10.75
C PHE A 218 10.70 2.17 -12.06
N GLN A 219 10.44 0.86 -12.19
CA GLN A 219 10.70 0.10 -13.42
C GLN A 219 9.91 0.61 -14.64
N VAL A 220 8.72 1.20 -14.45
CA VAL A 220 7.88 1.66 -15.55
C VAL A 220 7.81 3.18 -15.67
N LEU A 221 8.46 3.92 -14.77
CA LEU A 221 8.46 5.37 -14.81
C LEU A 221 9.06 5.87 -16.12
N THR A 222 8.32 6.76 -16.79
CA THR A 222 8.78 7.40 -18.01
C THR A 222 9.52 8.71 -17.71
N LYS A 223 10.30 9.18 -18.69
CA LYS A 223 10.98 10.49 -18.61
C LYS A 223 10.01 11.63 -18.31
N ASP A 224 8.83 11.62 -18.92
CA ASP A 224 7.83 12.66 -18.74
C ASP A 224 7.26 12.67 -17.30
N MET A 225 7.01 11.49 -16.73
CA MET A 225 6.57 11.37 -15.33
C MET A 225 7.64 11.85 -14.35
N VAL A 226 8.90 11.48 -14.59
CA VAL A 226 10.01 11.93 -13.75
C VAL A 226 10.18 13.44 -13.84
N ALA A 227 10.13 14.02 -15.04
CA ALA A 227 10.17 15.46 -15.24
C ALA A 227 9.02 16.18 -14.52
N LYS A 228 7.80 15.64 -14.61
CA LYS A 228 6.62 16.15 -13.89
C LYS A 228 6.82 16.07 -12.38
N GLY A 229 7.25 14.92 -11.85
CA GLY A 229 7.49 14.72 -10.41
C GLY A 229 8.55 15.67 -9.84
N LEU A 230 9.61 15.96 -10.60
CA LEU A 230 10.62 16.95 -10.22
C LEU A 230 10.04 18.37 -10.19
N LYS A 231 9.27 18.75 -11.22
CA LYS A 231 8.63 20.06 -11.32
C LYS A 231 7.62 20.30 -10.19
N GLU A 232 6.89 19.26 -9.79
CA GLU A 232 5.89 19.31 -8.72
C GLU A 232 6.50 19.15 -7.31
N GLY A 233 7.81 18.89 -7.21
CA GLY A 233 8.52 18.70 -5.93
C GLY A 233 8.23 17.35 -5.25
N LEU A 234 7.49 16.47 -5.91
CA LEU A 234 7.23 15.09 -5.49
C LEU A 234 8.49 14.23 -5.61
N LEU A 235 9.40 14.59 -6.51
CA LEU A 235 10.77 14.09 -6.56
C LEU A 235 11.76 15.24 -6.30
N ASN A 236 12.78 14.98 -5.51
CA ASN A 236 13.89 15.89 -5.26
C ASN A 236 15.10 15.11 -4.73
N LYS A 237 16.23 15.78 -4.47
CA LYS A 237 17.46 15.18 -3.96
C LYS A 237 17.22 14.33 -2.70
N GLN A 238 16.56 14.88 -1.69
CA GLN A 238 16.34 14.17 -0.42
C GLN A 238 15.47 12.92 -0.62
N LYS A 239 14.37 13.04 -1.37
CA LYS A 239 13.45 11.94 -1.64
C LYS A 239 14.13 10.82 -2.45
N CYS A 240 14.87 11.18 -3.50
CA CYS A 240 15.62 10.23 -4.31
C CYS A 240 16.74 9.55 -3.49
N CYS A 241 17.44 10.29 -2.62
CA CYS A 241 18.44 9.69 -1.73
C CYS A 241 17.82 8.64 -0.81
N CYS A 242 16.68 8.93 -0.19
CA CYS A 242 15.99 7.96 0.66
C CYS A 242 15.55 6.73 -0.13
N ALA A 243 14.95 6.92 -1.31
CA ALA A 243 14.58 5.81 -2.18
C ALA A 243 15.81 4.94 -2.53
N PHE A 244 16.91 5.55 -2.96
CA PHE A 244 18.12 4.82 -3.37
C PHE A 244 18.74 4.05 -2.20
N GLN A 245 18.82 4.68 -1.02
CA GLN A 245 19.36 4.05 0.18
C GLN A 245 18.59 2.77 0.56
N ASN A 246 17.27 2.76 0.36
CA ASN A 246 16.42 1.62 0.68
C ASN A 246 16.33 0.58 -0.44
N LEU A 247 16.38 1.01 -1.71
CA LEU A 247 16.23 0.13 -2.87
C LEU A 247 17.54 -0.54 -3.30
N LEU A 248 18.69 0.16 -3.21
CA LEU A 248 19.99 -0.36 -3.68
C LEU A 248 20.35 -1.78 -3.19
N PRO A 249 20.13 -2.14 -1.90
CA PRO A 249 20.52 -3.46 -1.40
C PRO A 249 19.83 -4.64 -2.10
N PHE A 250 18.63 -4.43 -2.65
CA PHE A 250 17.78 -5.51 -3.18
C PHE A 250 17.34 -5.29 -4.64
N TYR A 251 17.34 -4.04 -5.11
CA TYR A 251 16.79 -3.61 -6.39
C TYR A 251 17.77 -2.72 -7.18
N SER A 252 19.08 -2.98 -7.09
CA SER A 252 20.13 -2.18 -7.77
C SER A 252 19.84 -1.90 -9.26
N PRO A 253 19.43 -2.87 -10.10
CA PRO A 253 19.16 -2.61 -11.51
C PRO A 253 18.07 -1.55 -11.73
N VAL A 254 17.02 -1.55 -10.89
CA VAL A 254 15.94 -0.57 -10.95
C VAL A 254 16.45 0.83 -10.63
N VAL A 255 17.31 0.94 -9.61
CA VAL A 255 17.93 2.22 -9.23
C VAL A 255 18.86 2.74 -10.32
N GLU A 256 19.65 1.86 -10.93
CA GLU A 256 20.55 2.20 -12.04
C GLU A 256 19.76 2.69 -13.27
N ASP A 257 18.66 2.02 -13.64
CA ASP A 257 17.82 2.43 -14.76
C ASP A 257 17.09 3.75 -14.48
N PHE A 258 16.58 3.94 -13.27
CA PHE A 258 16.01 5.22 -12.86
C PHE A 258 17.04 6.36 -12.88
N LEU A 259 18.28 6.10 -12.48
CA LEU A 259 19.37 7.08 -12.56
C LEU A 259 19.71 7.46 -14.01
N LYS A 260 19.65 6.51 -14.96
CA LYS A 260 19.80 6.83 -16.39
C LYS A 260 18.71 7.78 -16.88
N ILE A 261 17.46 7.56 -16.45
CA ILE A 261 16.34 8.47 -16.75
C ILE A 261 16.62 9.86 -16.16
N LEU A 262 17.09 9.94 -14.91
CA LEU A 262 17.44 11.22 -14.28
C LEU A 262 18.57 11.94 -15.01
N HIS A 263 19.58 11.26 -15.56
CA HIS A 263 20.62 11.91 -16.37
C HIS A 263 20.07 12.63 -17.60
N GLU A 264 18.95 12.16 -18.13
CA GLU A 264 18.31 12.79 -19.27
C GLU A 264 17.41 13.96 -18.87
N VAL A 265 16.77 13.88 -17.70
CA VAL A 265 15.79 14.87 -17.22
C VAL A 265 16.43 15.98 -16.40
N ASP A 266 17.33 15.65 -15.46
CA ASP A 266 18.05 16.57 -14.57
C ASP A 266 19.45 16.02 -14.22
N LYS A 267 20.43 16.41 -15.05
CA LYS A 267 21.85 16.05 -14.87
C LYS A 267 22.43 16.49 -13.53
N THR A 268 21.96 17.62 -12.99
CA THR A 268 22.47 18.14 -11.72
C THR A 268 22.01 17.26 -10.57
N LEU A 269 20.74 16.86 -10.55
CA LEU A 269 20.24 15.90 -9.57
C LEU A 269 20.92 14.54 -9.71
N ALA A 270 21.06 14.01 -10.92
CA ALA A 270 21.73 12.73 -11.16
C ALA A 270 23.17 12.72 -10.62
N GLY A 271 23.96 13.75 -10.93
CA GLY A 271 25.34 13.87 -10.43
C GLY A 271 25.41 13.97 -8.89
N ASN A 272 24.46 14.70 -8.28
CA ASN A 272 24.35 14.76 -6.82
C ASN A 272 24.06 13.39 -6.17
N LEU A 273 23.27 12.54 -6.84
CA LEU A 273 22.97 11.19 -6.36
C LEU A 273 24.19 10.26 -6.52
N GLU A 274 24.92 10.34 -7.63
CA GLU A 274 26.17 9.59 -7.84
C GLU A 274 27.26 9.93 -6.81
N GLU A 275 27.33 11.20 -6.38
CA GLU A 275 28.19 11.59 -5.27
C GLU A 275 27.78 10.95 -3.95
N SER A 276 26.47 10.83 -3.71
CA SER A 276 25.91 10.24 -2.50
C SER A 276 26.01 8.69 -2.49
N PHE A 277 26.03 8.07 -3.68
CA PHE A 277 26.08 6.62 -3.87
C PHE A 277 27.19 6.25 -4.86
N PRO A 278 28.46 6.18 -4.42
CA PRO A 278 29.60 5.93 -5.31
C PRO A 278 29.54 4.59 -6.06
N SER A 279 28.78 3.61 -5.55
CA SER A 279 28.54 2.33 -6.23
C SER A 279 27.79 2.47 -7.55
N LEU A 280 27.06 3.58 -7.76
CA LEU A 280 26.32 3.88 -8.97
C LEU A 280 27.16 4.60 -10.04
N LYS A 281 28.39 5.01 -9.72
CA LYS A 281 29.28 5.61 -10.71
C LYS A 281 29.70 4.52 -11.70
N VAL A 282 29.21 4.63 -12.93
CA VAL A 282 29.65 3.77 -14.03
C VAL A 282 31.16 3.94 -14.17
N GLN A 283 31.90 2.83 -14.07
CA GLN A 283 33.31 2.81 -14.52
C GLN A 283 33.28 2.97 -16.04
N THR A 284 33.55 4.19 -16.50
CA THR A 284 33.80 4.52 -17.92
C THR A 284 34.91 3.70 -18.52
#